data_AF-A0AAD0TVF7-F1
#
_entry.id   AF-A0AAD0TVF7-F1
#
_cell.length_a   1.000
_cell.length_b   1.000
_cell.length_c   1.000
_cell.angle_alpha   90.00
_cell.angle_beta   90.00
_cell.angle_gamma   90.00
#
_symmetry.space_group_name_H-M   'P 1'
#
loop_
_entity.id
_entity.type
_entity.pdbx_description
1 polymer ?
#
loop_
_entity_poly.entity_id
_entity_poly.type
_entity_poly.pdbx_seq_one_letter_code
_entity_poly.pdbx_strand_id
1 'polypeptide(L)'
;MKKVFLAVLSLFLLNISLNAAKYPYTTKCPQWELGDIVYYNGIQQNATGSTPPQEFCWDAVAIHGALFVNGSLLNTGEELISNESYYDWLAGYKHTVYGEEFWGTIFRVVVFGQALQTPIVTFNDVSGNLISSSDIKSPSGNTFNGKEFLFFVRHTTVASAVYISDLDIQGNLKVYDSGFNLKELTYIH
;
A
#
# COMPACT_ATOMS: atom_id res chain seq x y z
N MET A 1 37.71 -25.10 -27.78
CA MET A 1 37.01 -25.26 -26.49
C MET A 1 36.69 -23.95 -25.77
N LYS A 2 37.53 -22.89 -25.81
CA LYS A 2 37.23 -21.60 -25.15
C LYS A 2 36.01 -20.82 -25.70
N LYS A 3 35.71 -20.92 -27.00
CA LYS A 3 34.61 -20.16 -27.65
C LYS A 3 33.20 -20.67 -27.30
N VAL A 4 33.07 -21.97 -26.98
CA VAL A 4 31.79 -22.57 -26.59
C VAL A 4 31.45 -22.21 -25.13
N PHE A 5 32.46 -22.09 -24.28
CA PHE A 5 32.29 -21.71 -22.87
C PHE A 5 31.75 -20.27 -22.71
N LEU A 6 32.21 -19.32 -23.55
CA LEU A 6 31.67 -17.95 -23.54
C LEU A 6 30.22 -17.87 -24.01
N ALA A 7 29.84 -18.66 -25.02
CA ALA A 7 28.46 -18.67 -25.52
C ALA A 7 27.49 -19.23 -24.47
N VAL A 8 27.86 -20.30 -23.77
CA VAL A 8 27.06 -20.87 -22.67
C VAL A 8 26.97 -19.90 -21.49
N LEU A 9 28.05 -19.17 -21.16
CA LEU A 9 28.02 -18.14 -20.11
C LEU A 9 27.12 -16.96 -20.47
N SER A 10 27.09 -16.53 -21.75
CA SER A 10 26.19 -15.47 -22.21
C SER A 10 24.70 -15.87 -22.18
N LEU A 11 24.38 -17.14 -22.44
CA LEU A 11 23.03 -17.69 -22.34
C LEU A 11 22.56 -17.88 -20.89
N PHE A 12 23.49 -18.10 -19.95
CA PHE A 12 23.18 -18.10 -18.52
C PHE A 12 22.98 -16.67 -17.98
N LEU A 13 23.75 -15.68 -18.45
CA LEU A 13 23.60 -14.28 -18.04
C LEU A 13 22.34 -13.60 -18.61
N LEU A 14 21.86 -14.02 -19.79
CA LEU A 14 20.60 -13.54 -20.38
C LEU A 14 19.35 -14.17 -19.74
N ASN A 15 19.48 -15.28 -19.01
CA ASN A 15 18.39 -15.94 -18.29
C ASN A 15 18.34 -15.60 -16.79
N ILE A 16 19.24 -14.73 -16.31
CA ILE A 16 18.98 -14.03 -15.05
C ILE A 16 18.01 -12.89 -15.37
N SER A 17 16.79 -13.24 -15.80
CA SER A 17 15.67 -12.40 -15.44
C SER A 17 15.72 -12.35 -13.92
N LEU A 18 16.16 -11.22 -13.38
CA LEU A 18 16.01 -10.87 -11.98
C LEU A 18 14.52 -11.04 -11.67
N ASN A 19 14.12 -12.24 -11.23
CA ASN A 19 12.84 -12.52 -10.59
C ASN A 19 12.87 -11.89 -9.20
N ALA A 20 13.10 -10.59 -9.21
CA ALA A 20 13.15 -9.71 -8.09
C ALA A 20 11.69 -9.41 -7.78
N ALA A 21 11.23 -9.82 -6.59
CA ALA A 21 9.80 -9.77 -6.28
C ALA A 21 9.37 -8.30 -6.19
N LYS A 22 8.52 -7.88 -7.14
CA LYS A 22 7.82 -6.59 -7.12
C LYS A 22 7.05 -6.46 -5.80
N TYR A 23 6.85 -5.22 -5.32
CA TYR A 23 5.90 -4.98 -4.24
C TYR A 23 4.53 -5.60 -4.61
N PRO A 24 3.87 -6.33 -3.69
CA PRO A 24 2.74 -7.19 -4.03
C PRO A 24 1.47 -6.44 -4.45
N TYR A 25 1.36 -5.14 -4.17
CA TYR A 25 0.23 -4.32 -4.59
C TYR A 25 0.61 -3.42 -5.76
N THR A 26 -0.37 -3.09 -6.59
CA THR A 26 -0.25 -2.02 -7.58
C THR A 26 -0.05 -0.70 -6.87
N THR A 27 0.94 0.09 -7.31
CA THR A 27 1.23 1.39 -6.71
C THR A 27 1.75 2.35 -7.77
N LYS A 28 1.34 3.62 -7.68
CA LYS A 28 1.86 4.70 -8.53
C LYS A 28 3.30 5.08 -8.16
N CYS A 29 3.78 4.61 -7.01
CA CYS A 29 5.12 4.93 -6.53
C CYS A 29 6.21 4.08 -7.18
N PRO A 30 7.33 4.69 -7.60
CA PRO A 30 8.44 3.96 -8.17
C PRO A 30 9.20 3.14 -7.14
N GLN A 31 9.62 1.93 -7.53
CA GLN A 31 10.59 1.13 -6.79
C GLN A 31 11.99 1.26 -7.42
N TRP A 32 13.03 1.39 -6.61
CA TRP A 32 14.41 1.67 -7.00
C TRP A 32 15.32 0.48 -6.72
N GLU A 33 16.28 0.23 -7.60
CA GLU A 33 17.42 -0.66 -7.34
C GLU A 33 18.72 0.13 -7.19
N LEU A 34 19.78 -0.52 -6.69
CA LEU A 34 21.12 0.06 -6.70
C LEU A 34 21.54 0.39 -8.15
N GLY A 35 21.60 1.70 -8.46
CA GLY A 35 21.95 2.23 -9.77
C GLY A 35 20.80 2.99 -10.45
N ASP A 36 20.80 2.96 -11.77
CA ASP A 36 19.90 3.69 -12.67
C ASP A 36 18.57 2.95 -12.96
N ILE A 37 18.19 1.92 -12.19
CA ILE A 37 17.05 1.06 -12.53
C ILE A 37 15.84 1.40 -11.64
N VAL A 38 14.73 1.73 -12.31
CA VAL A 38 13.45 2.11 -11.70
C VAL A 38 12.36 1.19 -12.19
N TYR A 39 11.49 0.74 -11.29
CA TYR A 39 10.30 -0.03 -11.65
C TYR A 39 9.06 0.85 -11.43
N TYR A 40 8.33 1.13 -12.50
CA TYR A 40 7.00 1.76 -12.45
C TYR A 40 5.96 0.70 -12.79
N ASN A 41 5.01 0.44 -11.89
CA ASN A 41 4.00 -0.60 -12.09
C ASN A 41 4.60 -1.98 -12.46
N GLY A 42 5.83 -2.27 -12.04
CA GLY A 42 6.53 -3.53 -12.34
C GLY A 42 7.25 -3.57 -13.69
N ILE A 43 7.25 -2.47 -14.44
CA ILE A 43 8.00 -2.33 -15.68
C ILE A 43 9.37 -1.71 -15.34
N GLN A 44 10.44 -2.44 -15.63
CA GLN A 44 11.80 -1.93 -15.51
C GLN A 44 12.04 -0.80 -16.51
N GLN A 45 12.57 0.31 -16.02
CA GLN A 45 13.05 1.44 -16.80
C GLN A 45 14.52 1.69 -16.44
N ASN A 46 15.37 1.82 -17.46
CA ASN A 46 16.76 2.25 -17.28
C ASN A 46 16.79 3.78 -17.27
N ALA A 47 16.78 4.37 -16.09
CA ALA A 47 16.94 5.79 -15.87
C ALA A 47 18.42 6.16 -15.90
N THR A 48 19.02 6.14 -17.10
CA THR A 48 20.43 6.52 -17.30
C THR A 48 20.69 7.93 -16.74
N GLY A 49 21.53 8.02 -15.71
CA GLY A 49 22.00 9.29 -15.14
C GLY A 49 21.04 10.04 -14.21
N SER A 50 19.97 9.41 -13.72
CA SER A 50 19.06 10.07 -12.77
C SER A 50 19.44 9.78 -11.31
N THR A 51 19.60 10.84 -10.52
CA THR A 51 19.66 10.74 -9.06
C THR A 51 18.39 10.04 -8.56
N PRO A 52 18.45 9.10 -7.58
CA PRO A 52 17.25 8.60 -6.92
C PRO A 52 16.38 9.79 -6.49
N PRO A 53 15.04 9.74 -6.68
CA PRO A 53 14.17 10.85 -6.36
C PRO A 53 14.35 11.17 -4.89
N GLN A 54 14.69 12.43 -4.65
CA GLN A 54 14.70 12.98 -3.31
C GLN A 54 13.28 13.13 -2.77
N GLU A 55 12.30 13.17 -3.67
CA GLU A 55 10.89 13.29 -3.33
C GLU A 55 10.33 11.92 -2.95
N PHE A 56 9.73 11.87 -1.76
CA PHE A 56 8.98 10.69 -1.36
C PHE A 56 7.71 10.57 -2.22
N CYS A 57 7.25 9.35 -2.42
CA CYS A 57 5.96 9.08 -3.05
C CYS A 57 5.07 8.37 -2.04
N TRP A 58 3.85 8.85 -1.88
CA TRP A 58 2.84 8.28 -0.99
C TRP A 58 1.71 7.73 -1.81
N ASP A 59 1.17 6.59 -1.38
CA ASP A 59 0.08 5.92 -2.09
C ASP A 59 -0.75 5.10 -1.10
N ALA A 60 -2.07 5.19 -1.22
CA ALA A 60 -2.99 4.30 -0.53
C ALA A 60 -3.25 3.12 -1.45
N VAL A 61 -2.67 1.96 -1.14
CA VAL A 61 -2.60 0.83 -2.08
C VAL A 61 -3.69 -0.20 -1.86
N ALA A 62 -4.30 -0.24 -0.66
CA ALA A 62 -5.38 -1.18 -0.39
C ALA A 62 -6.30 -0.72 0.74
N ILE A 63 -7.55 -1.16 0.63
CA ILE A 63 -8.52 -1.20 1.73
C ILE A 63 -8.75 -2.67 2.10
N HIS A 64 -8.86 -2.92 3.41
CA HIS A 64 -9.35 -4.18 3.95
C HIS A 64 -10.55 -3.87 4.87
N GLY A 65 -11.67 -4.50 4.57
CA GLY A 65 -12.91 -4.35 5.32
C GLY A 65 -13.77 -5.59 5.16
N ALA A 66 -15.08 -5.38 5.13
CA ALA A 66 -16.03 -6.43 4.79
C ALA A 66 -16.92 -6.00 3.61
N LEU A 67 -17.37 -6.99 2.84
CA LEU A 67 -18.41 -6.82 1.84
C LEU A 67 -19.62 -7.68 2.23
N PHE A 68 -20.82 -7.22 1.89
CA PHE A 68 -22.03 -8.02 2.05
C PHE A 68 -22.42 -8.65 0.72
N VAL A 69 -22.18 -9.96 0.58
CA VAL A 69 -22.40 -10.70 -0.67
C VAL A 69 -23.30 -11.89 -0.39
N ASN A 70 -24.40 -11.99 -1.15
CA ASN A 70 -25.37 -13.10 -1.05
C ASN A 70 -25.86 -13.37 0.39
N GLY A 71 -26.15 -12.30 1.14
CA GLY A 71 -26.65 -12.43 2.52
C GLY A 71 -25.58 -12.71 3.58
N SER A 72 -24.29 -12.72 3.20
CA SER A 72 -23.18 -13.03 4.10
C SER A 72 -22.15 -11.91 4.14
N LEU A 73 -21.61 -11.65 5.33
CA LEU A 73 -20.50 -10.73 5.54
C LEU A 73 -19.18 -11.46 5.26
N LEU A 74 -18.37 -10.91 4.37
CA LEU A 74 -17.09 -11.47 3.96
C LEU A 74 -15.98 -10.45 4.20
N ASN A 75 -15.06 -10.76 5.11
CA ASN A 75 -13.86 -9.94 5.30
C ASN A 75 -12.92 -10.16 4.10
N THR A 76 -12.55 -9.07 3.44
CA THR A 76 -11.77 -9.09 2.20
C THR A 76 -10.96 -7.81 2.04
N GLY A 77 -10.20 -7.71 0.96
CA GLY A 77 -9.50 -6.49 0.57
C GLY A 77 -9.62 -6.20 -0.92
N GLU A 78 -9.31 -4.97 -1.27
CA GLU A 78 -9.24 -4.45 -2.63
C GLU A 78 -7.97 -3.63 -2.79
N GLU A 79 -7.30 -3.78 -3.93
CA GLU A 79 -6.24 -2.86 -4.34
C GLU A 79 -6.87 -1.55 -4.83
N LEU A 80 -6.45 -0.43 -4.25
CA LEU A 80 -6.93 0.90 -4.61
C LEU A 80 -6.16 1.41 -5.84
N ILE A 81 -6.49 0.86 -7.01
CA ILE A 81 -5.81 1.16 -8.28
C ILE A 81 -6.30 2.48 -8.89
N SER A 82 -7.47 2.93 -8.45
CA SER A 82 -8.12 4.17 -8.92
C SER A 82 -8.31 5.15 -7.74
N ASN A 83 -8.75 6.36 -8.03
CA ASN A 83 -9.10 7.34 -7.00
C ASN A 83 -10.46 7.06 -6.34
N GLU A 84 -11.11 5.95 -6.68
CA GLU A 84 -12.37 5.47 -6.09
C GLU A 84 -12.31 3.95 -5.87
N SER A 85 -12.95 3.43 -4.81
CA SER A 85 -13.11 1.99 -4.61
C SER A 85 -14.17 1.41 -5.56
N TYR A 86 -14.10 0.11 -5.84
CA TYR A 86 -15.04 -0.57 -6.73
C TYR A 86 -16.27 -1.14 -6.02
N TYR A 87 -16.21 -1.30 -4.70
CA TYR A 87 -17.26 -1.93 -3.90
C TYR A 87 -17.75 -1.00 -2.81
N ASP A 88 -19.00 -1.20 -2.38
CA ASP A 88 -19.56 -0.60 -1.17
C ASP A 88 -18.99 -1.34 0.04
N TRP A 89 -18.30 -0.63 0.92
CA TRP A 89 -17.54 -1.23 2.00
C TRP A 89 -18.26 -1.18 3.34
N LEU A 90 -18.04 -2.23 4.13
CA LEU A 90 -18.43 -2.29 5.53
C LEU A 90 -17.20 -2.33 6.44
N ALA A 91 -17.35 -1.77 7.64
CA ALA A 91 -16.42 -1.90 8.74
C ALA A 91 -16.32 -3.36 9.21
N GLY A 92 -15.30 -4.07 8.72
CA GLY A 92 -15.15 -5.53 8.90
C GLY A 92 -14.25 -5.99 10.04
N TYR A 93 -13.52 -5.08 10.69
CA TYR A 93 -12.50 -5.42 11.69
C TYR A 93 -12.82 -4.82 13.05
N LYS A 94 -12.57 -5.59 14.12
CA LYS A 94 -12.62 -5.10 15.50
C LYS A 94 -11.24 -4.70 15.98
N HIS A 95 -11.14 -3.55 16.63
CA HIS A 95 -9.93 -3.12 17.31
C HIS A 95 -10.25 -2.29 18.55
N THR A 96 -9.42 -2.42 19.59
CA THR A 96 -9.54 -1.61 20.80
C THR A 96 -8.79 -0.29 20.61
N VAL A 97 -9.50 0.83 20.71
CA VAL A 97 -8.93 2.18 20.60
C VAL A 97 -9.33 2.95 21.85
N TYR A 98 -8.35 3.50 22.57
CA TYR A 98 -8.55 4.25 23.82
C TYR A 98 -9.39 3.52 24.90
N GLY A 99 -9.33 2.19 24.94
CA GLY A 99 -10.04 1.37 25.93
C GLY A 99 -11.45 0.92 25.54
N GLU A 100 -11.91 1.25 24.33
CA GLU A 100 -13.21 0.82 23.79
C GLU A 100 -13.03 0.03 22.49
N GLU A 101 -13.88 -0.96 22.23
CA GLU A 101 -13.86 -1.75 20.99
C GLU A 101 -14.68 -1.09 19.89
N PHE A 102 -14.06 -0.95 18.71
CA PHE A 102 -14.69 -0.38 17.52
C PHE A 102 -14.71 -1.39 16.38
N TRP A 103 -15.78 -1.35 15.58
CA TRP A 103 -15.74 -1.79 14.20
C TRP A 103 -15.07 -0.72 13.34
N GLY A 104 -14.21 -1.14 12.42
CA GLY A 104 -13.53 -0.24 11.48
C GLY A 104 -12.95 -0.96 10.28
N THR A 105 -12.18 -0.21 9.50
CA THR A 105 -11.48 -0.67 8.31
C THR A 105 -9.99 -0.47 8.42
N ILE A 106 -9.24 -1.29 7.70
CA ILE A 106 -7.79 -1.22 7.65
C ILE A 106 -7.38 -0.67 6.30
N PHE A 107 -6.61 0.42 6.30
CA PHE A 107 -6.01 0.97 5.09
C PHE A 107 -4.52 0.66 5.06
N ARG A 108 -4.04 0.26 3.87
CA ARG A 108 -2.63 0.03 3.59
C ARG A 108 -2.09 1.23 2.82
N VAL A 109 -1.08 1.86 3.39
CA VAL A 109 -0.42 3.02 2.80
C VAL A 109 1.07 2.72 2.67
N VAL A 110 1.64 3.10 1.54
CA VAL A 110 3.07 3.00 1.30
C VAL A 110 3.67 4.38 1.16
N VAL A 111 4.92 4.50 1.60
CA VAL A 111 5.75 5.66 1.33
C VAL A 111 7.08 5.18 0.77
N PHE A 112 7.30 5.41 -0.51
CA PHE A 112 8.55 5.11 -1.21
C PHE A 112 9.52 6.30 -1.14
N GLY A 113 10.81 6.00 -1.13
CA GLY A 113 11.90 6.93 -0.81
C GLY A 113 12.39 6.76 0.64
N GLN A 114 13.37 7.57 1.06
CA GLN A 114 13.91 7.54 2.43
C GLN A 114 12.97 8.21 3.46
N ALA A 115 11.67 7.90 3.41
CA ALA A 115 10.71 8.51 4.32
C ALA A 115 10.91 7.99 5.74
N LEU A 116 11.43 8.85 6.62
CA LEU A 116 11.67 8.53 8.03
C LEU A 116 10.41 8.68 8.90
N GLN A 117 9.31 9.21 8.34
CA GLN A 117 8.14 9.62 9.12
C GLN A 117 6.89 8.87 8.68
N THR A 118 6.08 8.49 9.67
CA THR A 118 4.78 7.86 9.48
C THR A 118 3.81 8.85 8.82
N PRO A 119 3.10 8.47 7.75
CA PRO A 119 2.09 9.33 7.13
C PRO A 119 0.90 9.54 8.08
N ILE A 120 0.17 10.62 7.87
CA ILE A 120 -1.09 10.87 8.58
C ILE A 120 -2.22 10.38 7.67
N VAL A 121 -3.05 9.48 8.17
CA VAL A 121 -4.20 8.93 7.45
C VAL A 121 -5.48 9.37 8.12
N THR A 122 -6.43 9.88 7.33
CA THR A 122 -7.79 10.19 7.80
C THR A 122 -8.81 9.57 6.86
N PHE A 123 -9.88 9.02 7.41
CA PHE A 123 -11.07 8.64 6.65
C PHE A 123 -12.22 9.51 7.12
N ASN A 124 -12.78 10.32 6.21
CA ASN A 124 -13.61 11.47 6.59
C ASN A 124 -12.90 12.32 7.66
N ASP A 125 -13.53 12.50 8.83
CA ASP A 125 -13.01 13.30 9.94
C ASP A 125 -12.33 12.45 11.03
N VAL A 126 -12.10 11.15 10.76
CA VAL A 126 -11.52 10.21 11.72
C VAL A 126 -10.08 9.88 11.34
N SER A 127 -9.13 10.18 12.24
CA SER A 127 -7.73 9.79 12.09
C SER A 127 -7.53 8.28 12.29
N GLY A 128 -6.69 7.70 11.44
CA GLY A 128 -6.27 6.32 11.54
C GLY A 128 -5.26 6.09 12.67
N ASN A 129 -5.39 4.95 13.33
CA ASN A 129 -4.45 4.46 14.33
C ASN A 129 -3.45 3.53 13.63
N LEU A 130 -2.16 3.80 13.77
CA LEU A 130 -1.13 2.93 13.22
C LEU A 130 -1.17 1.56 13.93
N ILE A 131 -1.39 0.50 13.18
CA ILE A 131 -1.39 -0.89 13.67
C ILE A 131 0.02 -1.47 13.55
N SER A 132 0.63 -1.31 12.39
CA SER A 132 1.94 -1.87 12.09
C SER A 132 2.62 -1.11 10.96
N SER A 133 3.93 -1.29 10.88
CA SER A 133 4.75 -0.80 9.77
C SER A 133 5.81 -1.83 9.40
N SER A 134 6.15 -1.93 8.13
CA SER A 134 7.21 -2.81 7.63
C SER A 134 8.09 -2.07 6.63
N ASP A 135 9.35 -2.48 6.53
CA ASP A 135 10.26 -1.94 5.52
C ASP A 135 9.95 -2.55 4.15
N ILE A 136 9.90 -1.72 3.13
CA ILE A 136 9.89 -2.14 1.73
C ILE A 136 11.35 -2.16 1.26
N LYS A 137 11.79 -3.31 0.76
CA LYS A 137 13.10 -3.44 0.10
C LYS A 137 12.94 -3.29 -1.41
N SER A 138 14.05 -3.02 -2.08
CA SER A 138 14.14 -3.10 -3.54
C SER A 138 13.74 -4.51 -4.00
N PRO A 139 13.28 -4.68 -5.24
CA PRO A 139 12.95 -6.00 -5.78
C PRO A 139 14.02 -7.09 -5.52
N SER A 140 15.32 -6.73 -5.54
CA SER A 140 16.47 -7.61 -5.29
C SER A 140 16.70 -7.90 -3.81
N GLY A 141 15.97 -7.23 -2.93
CA GLY A 141 16.03 -7.36 -1.47
C GLY A 141 17.16 -6.59 -0.81
N ASN A 142 18.05 -5.96 -1.58
CA ASN A 142 19.33 -5.47 -1.06
C ASN A 142 19.29 -4.02 -0.57
N THR A 143 18.29 -3.23 -0.96
CA THR A 143 18.25 -1.78 -0.67
C THR A 143 16.93 -1.38 -0.04
N PHE A 144 16.97 -0.48 0.95
CA PHE A 144 15.75 0.11 1.51
C PHE A 144 15.06 0.99 0.46
N ASN A 145 13.77 0.80 0.26
CA ASN A 145 12.97 1.49 -0.76
C ASN A 145 11.87 2.37 -0.17
N GLY A 146 11.45 2.10 1.06
CA GLY A 146 10.33 2.78 1.68
C GLY A 146 9.78 2.01 2.85
N LYS A 147 8.61 2.41 3.31
CA LYS A 147 7.85 1.72 4.36
C LYS A 147 6.40 1.53 3.94
N GLU A 148 5.86 0.41 4.36
CA GLU A 148 4.43 0.14 4.36
C GLU A 148 3.88 0.36 5.76
N PHE A 149 2.66 0.88 5.82
CA PHE A 149 1.94 1.19 7.05
C PHE A 149 0.52 0.63 6.95
N LEU A 150 0.05 0.02 8.04
CA LEU A 150 -1.34 -0.40 8.20
C LEU A 150 -2.00 0.49 9.24
N PHE A 151 -3.11 1.13 8.85
CA PHE A 151 -3.89 2.00 9.72
C PHE A 151 -5.27 1.41 9.95
N PHE A 152 -5.67 1.31 11.22
CA PHE A 152 -7.06 1.05 11.59
C PHE A 152 -7.80 2.37 11.70
N VAL A 153 -8.84 2.56 10.91
CA VAL A 153 -9.75 3.69 11.06
C VAL A 153 -11.06 3.20 11.65
N ARG A 154 -11.39 3.73 12.82
CA ARG A 154 -12.61 3.40 13.56
C ARG A 154 -13.83 4.00 12.85
N HIS A 155 -14.94 3.26 12.86
CA HIS A 155 -16.22 3.72 12.33
C HIS A 155 -17.26 3.87 13.45
N THR A 156 -17.66 2.75 14.06
CA THR A 156 -18.66 2.70 15.12
C THR A 156 -18.19 1.81 16.27
N THR A 157 -18.72 2.02 17.47
CA THR A 157 -18.39 1.16 18.61
C THR A 157 -19.07 -0.20 18.41
N VAL A 158 -18.46 -1.27 18.91
CA VAL A 158 -19.08 -2.62 18.85
C VAL A 158 -20.41 -2.63 19.61
N ALA A 159 -20.54 -1.82 20.67
CA ALA A 159 -21.77 -1.71 21.45
C ALA A 159 -22.91 -0.98 20.71
N SER A 160 -22.58 -0.07 19.78
CA SER A 160 -23.57 0.72 19.04
C SER A 160 -23.99 0.08 17.71
N ALA A 161 -23.21 -0.86 17.17
CA ALA A 161 -23.56 -1.56 15.93
C ALA A 161 -24.57 -2.69 16.18
N VAL A 162 -25.83 -2.45 15.82
CA VAL A 162 -26.94 -3.41 15.99
C VAL A 162 -27.32 -4.06 14.66
N TYR A 163 -27.20 -3.31 13.57
CA TYR A 163 -27.55 -3.72 12.21
C TYR A 163 -26.33 -3.67 11.29
N ILE A 164 -26.37 -4.43 10.19
CA ILE A 164 -25.30 -4.42 9.19
C ILE A 164 -25.12 -3.02 8.57
N SER A 165 -26.20 -2.27 8.40
CA SER A 165 -26.15 -0.88 7.93
C SER A 165 -25.38 0.05 8.86
N ASP A 166 -25.22 -0.29 10.13
CA ASP A 166 -24.41 0.50 11.08
C ASP A 166 -22.90 0.31 10.83
N LEU A 167 -22.54 -0.63 9.96
CA LEU A 167 -21.17 -0.89 9.54
C LEU A 167 -20.87 -0.25 8.19
N ASP A 168 -21.86 0.36 7.53
CA ASP A 168 -21.70 0.97 6.21
C ASP A 168 -20.72 2.14 6.26
N ILE A 169 -19.70 2.09 5.41
CA ILE A 169 -18.68 3.13 5.35
C ILE A 169 -18.62 3.77 3.98
N GLN A 170 -18.73 5.09 3.95
CA GLN A 170 -18.55 5.86 2.74
C GLN A 170 -17.78 7.12 3.06
N GLY A 171 -16.83 7.51 2.21
CA GLY A 171 -16.04 8.69 2.51
C GLY A 171 -14.74 8.85 1.78
N ASN A 172 -14.05 9.94 2.13
CA ASN A 172 -12.74 10.24 1.56
C ASN A 172 -11.63 9.70 2.47
N LEU A 173 -10.85 8.76 1.95
CA LEU A 173 -9.54 8.43 2.46
C LEU A 173 -8.54 9.50 2.00
N LYS A 174 -7.84 10.10 2.97
CA LYS A 174 -6.81 11.11 2.71
C LYS A 174 -5.52 10.69 3.38
N VAL A 175 -4.41 10.80 2.64
CA VAL A 175 -3.06 10.59 3.16
C VAL A 175 -2.30 11.90 3.08
N TYR A 176 -1.69 12.29 4.20
CA TYR A 176 -0.87 13.48 4.30
C TYR A 176 0.57 13.12 4.70
N ASP A 177 1.49 14.00 4.32
CA ASP A 177 2.81 14.02 4.97
C ASP A 177 2.71 14.60 6.39
N SER A 178 3.83 14.57 7.12
CA SER A 178 3.93 15.10 8.49
C SER A 178 3.73 16.61 8.61
N GLY A 179 3.82 17.34 7.49
CA GLY A 179 3.51 18.76 7.40
C GLY A 179 2.05 19.04 7.07
N PHE A 180 1.18 18.02 7.08
CA PHE A 180 -0.24 18.10 6.70
C PHE A 180 -0.47 18.49 5.24
N ASN A 181 0.49 18.26 4.34
CA ASN A 181 0.25 18.42 2.92
C ASN A 181 -0.42 17.17 2.38
N LEU A 182 -1.56 17.33 1.70
CA LEU A 182 -2.29 16.22 1.09
C LEU A 182 -1.46 15.58 -0.03
N LYS A 183 -1.31 14.26 0.01
CA LYS A 183 -0.55 13.46 -0.97
C LYS A 183 -1.41 12.46 -1.73
N GLU A 184 -2.44 11.93 -1.07
CA GLU A 184 -3.38 10.97 -1.66
C GLU A 184 -4.81 11.32 -1.27
N LEU A 185 -5.74 11.11 -2.22
CA LEU A 185 -7.17 11.21 -2.00
C LEU A 185 -7.86 10.08 -2.78
N THR A 186 -8.52 9.18 -2.05
CA THR A 186 -9.32 8.09 -2.60
C THR A 186 -10.72 8.13 -2.01
N TYR A 187 -11.75 8.08 -2.84
CA TYR A 187 -13.12 7.92 -2.39
C TYR A 187 -13.42 6.43 -2.14
N ILE A 188 -14.04 6.13 -1.01
CA ILE A 188 -14.51 4.79 -0.66
C ILE A 188 -16.02 4.84 -0.68
N HIS A 189 -16.62 3.93 -1.44
CA HIS A 189 -18.05 3.74 -1.55
C HIS A 189 -18.64 3.11 -0.30
#